data_AF-A0A956F5G1-F1
#
_entry.id   AF-A0A956F5G1-F1
#
_cell.length_a   1.000
_cell.length_b   1.000
_cell.length_c   1.000
_cell.angle_alpha   90.00
_cell.angle_beta   90.00
_cell.angle_gamma   90.00
#
_symmetry.space_group_name_H-M   'P 1'
#
loop_
_entity.id
_entity.type
_entity.pdbx_description
1 polymer ?
#
loop_
_entity_poly.entity_id
_entity_poly.type
_entity_poly.pdbx_seq_one_letter_code
_entity_poly.pdbx_strand_id
1 'polypeptide(L)'
;MSSAVAWALILGIALQSSVALADAAAQKGAAPVQTEKAPAEVAKEHFESALEAYREGKYERAVEELEEALRLDPSGKDLVYNLGLVHEKLGNLDKALFYFRRYLEMETDPAERERAEVIVQRLAGAQERALRASSGGDDDPNQPGSGQHGQRGTAQDRSGGKLDVWVYGTAGLSLAALTLGVVFGVRALLTHPGGSPTTGPGESAGDLQHDASSAHDMALVADISFGVALLSGAAASLLYFGRSADEPAGQSASRVGLDPVPYGINYRGTF
;
A
#
# COMPACT_ATOMS: atom_id res chain seq x y z
N MET A 1 48.17 70.41 -52.74
CA MET A 1 47.52 69.12 -53.08
C MET A 1 47.85 68.14 -51.96
N SER A 2 46.92 67.26 -51.59
CA SER A 2 46.97 66.31 -50.44
C SER A 2 46.35 66.77 -49.11
N SER A 3 45.16 67.37 -49.15
CA SER A 3 44.20 67.37 -48.02
C SER A 3 42.92 66.59 -48.32
N ALA A 4 42.76 66.08 -49.56
CA ALA A 4 41.59 65.33 -49.99
C ALA A 4 41.64 63.83 -49.68
N VAL A 5 42.82 63.27 -49.35
CA VAL A 5 42.99 61.83 -49.08
C VAL A 5 42.77 61.50 -47.59
N ALA A 6 42.89 62.49 -46.69
CA ALA A 6 42.70 62.28 -45.25
C ALA A 6 41.21 62.21 -44.82
N TRP A 7 40.29 62.69 -45.64
CA TRP A 7 38.85 62.65 -45.34
C TRP A 7 38.16 61.37 -45.82
N ALA A 8 38.80 60.59 -46.70
CA ALA A 8 38.23 59.36 -47.26
C ALA A 8 38.36 58.13 -46.35
N LEU A 9 39.27 58.15 -45.36
CA LEU A 9 39.51 57.00 -44.45
C LEU A 9 38.60 56.99 -43.22
N ILE A 10 37.87 58.07 -42.92
CA ILE A 10 36.93 58.12 -41.78
C ILE A 10 35.51 57.68 -42.21
N LEU A 11 35.19 57.71 -43.51
CA LEU A 11 33.88 57.25 -44.00
C LEU A 11 33.78 55.73 -44.21
N GLY A 12 34.90 55.00 -44.18
CA GLY A 12 34.94 53.55 -44.38
C GLY A 12 34.69 52.70 -43.14
N ILE A 13 34.84 53.25 -41.92
CA ILE A 13 34.67 52.50 -40.67
C ILE A 13 33.25 52.66 -40.08
N ALA A 14 32.47 53.61 -40.59
CA ALA A 14 31.09 53.83 -40.15
C ALA A 14 30.05 52.86 -40.75
N LEU A 15 30.44 52.02 -41.73
CA LEU A 15 29.51 51.08 -42.39
C LEU A 15 29.59 49.63 -41.86
N GLN A 16 30.61 49.30 -41.06
CA GLN A 16 30.67 47.99 -40.38
C GLN A 16 30.05 48.00 -38.97
N SER A 17 29.78 49.19 -38.41
CA SER A 17 29.11 49.32 -37.11
C SER A 17 27.58 49.40 -37.23
N SER A 18 27.02 49.61 -38.42
CA SER A 18 25.56 49.60 -38.64
C SER A 18 24.97 48.19 -38.91
N VAL A 19 25.80 47.20 -39.21
CA VAL A 19 25.36 45.79 -39.41
C VAL A 19 25.25 45.04 -38.07
N ALA A 20 25.96 45.48 -37.02
CA ALA A 20 25.87 44.86 -35.69
C ALA A 20 24.61 45.24 -34.90
N LEU A 21 23.85 46.26 -35.33
CA LEU A 21 22.61 46.68 -34.66
C LEU A 21 21.33 46.03 -35.24
N ALA A 22 21.42 45.42 -36.42
CA ALA A 22 20.30 44.71 -37.03
C ALA A 22 20.15 43.26 -36.50
N ASP A 23 21.24 42.62 -36.09
CA ASP A 23 21.20 41.28 -35.48
C ASP A 23 20.78 41.31 -34.00
N ALA A 24 21.11 42.40 -33.29
CA ALA A 24 20.75 42.56 -31.87
C ALA A 24 19.24 42.85 -31.65
N ALA A 25 18.55 43.38 -32.65
CA ALA A 25 17.11 43.63 -32.60
C ALA A 25 16.27 42.40 -33.02
N ALA A 26 16.86 41.45 -33.77
CA ALA A 26 16.21 40.19 -34.15
C ALA A 26 16.26 39.12 -33.05
N GLN A 27 17.21 39.20 -32.12
CA GLN A 27 17.25 38.33 -30.92
C GLN A 27 16.46 38.87 -29.71
N LYS A 28 15.80 40.02 -29.85
CA LYS A 28 14.92 40.59 -28.81
C LYS A 28 13.43 40.30 -29.05
N GLY A 29 13.15 39.21 -29.77
CA GLY A 29 11.83 38.77 -30.18
C GLY A 29 11.68 37.25 -30.12
N ALA A 30 12.23 36.61 -29.10
CA ALA A 30 11.85 35.27 -28.65
C ALA A 30 12.46 35.05 -27.27
N ALA A 31 11.90 35.71 -26.24
CA ALA A 31 11.80 35.00 -24.97
C ALA A 31 11.17 33.64 -25.33
N PRO A 32 11.67 32.50 -24.82
CA PRO A 32 10.94 31.25 -25.02
C PRO A 32 9.52 31.58 -24.60
N VAL A 33 8.57 31.47 -25.53
CA VAL A 33 7.17 31.37 -25.18
C VAL A 33 7.17 30.09 -24.38
N GLN A 34 7.37 30.22 -23.07
CA GLN A 34 6.92 29.24 -22.13
C GLN A 34 5.43 29.20 -22.44
N THR A 35 5.04 28.25 -23.27
CA THR A 35 3.66 27.80 -23.33
C THR A 35 3.35 27.42 -21.91
N GLU A 36 2.84 28.40 -21.15
CA GLU A 36 2.36 28.26 -19.80
C GLU A 36 1.30 27.17 -19.91
N LYS A 37 1.68 25.95 -19.51
CA LYS A 37 0.84 24.77 -19.65
C LYS A 37 -0.51 25.11 -19.03
N ALA A 38 -1.59 24.67 -19.68
CA ALA A 38 -2.93 24.96 -19.19
C ALA A 38 -3.03 24.51 -17.71
N PRO A 39 -3.70 25.25 -16.81
CA PRO A 39 -3.80 24.88 -15.40
C PRO A 39 -4.27 23.43 -15.17
N ALA A 40 -5.16 22.93 -16.03
CA ALA A 40 -5.63 21.55 -16.00
C ALA A 40 -4.57 20.51 -16.40
N GLU A 41 -3.60 20.87 -17.25
CA GLU A 41 -2.49 20.00 -17.62
C GLU A 41 -1.46 19.94 -16.48
N VAL A 42 -1.18 21.08 -15.84
CA VAL A 42 -0.34 21.13 -14.63
C VAL A 42 -0.99 20.36 -13.47
N ALA A 43 -2.31 20.45 -13.31
CA ALA A 43 -3.05 19.66 -12.31
C ALA A 43 -2.87 18.14 -12.52
N LYS A 44 -2.87 17.68 -13.78
CA LYS A 44 -2.64 16.27 -14.12
C LYS A 44 -1.21 15.83 -13.81
N GLU A 45 -0.22 16.67 -14.07
CA GLU A 45 1.17 16.37 -13.75
C GLU A 45 1.37 16.19 -12.24
N HIS A 46 0.81 17.09 -11.43
CA HIS A 46 0.80 16.94 -9.98
C HIS A 46 0.05 15.67 -9.55
N PHE A 47 -1.09 15.36 -10.17
CA PHE A 47 -1.82 14.13 -9.87
C PHE A 47 -1.00 12.86 -10.18
N GLU A 48 -0.34 12.79 -11.33
CA GLU A 48 0.51 11.67 -11.69
C GLU A 48 1.71 11.53 -10.74
N SER A 49 2.34 12.65 -10.38
CA SER A 49 3.43 12.67 -9.40
C SER A 49 2.96 12.17 -8.02
N ALA A 50 1.75 12.55 -7.61
CA ALA A 50 1.17 12.05 -6.37
C ALA A 50 0.93 10.54 -6.39
N LEU A 51 0.45 9.99 -7.51
CA LEU A 51 0.25 8.54 -7.66
C LEU A 51 1.58 7.78 -7.61
N GLU A 52 2.64 8.33 -8.20
CA GLU A 52 3.98 7.76 -8.10
C GLU A 52 4.49 7.80 -6.64
N ALA A 53 4.42 8.96 -5.99
CA ALA A 53 4.80 9.11 -4.59
C ALA A 53 4.02 8.15 -3.68
N TYR A 54 2.72 7.95 -3.93
CA TYR A 54 1.89 6.99 -3.21
C TYR A 54 2.37 5.53 -3.39
N ARG A 55 2.73 5.14 -4.62
CA ARG A 55 3.28 3.78 -4.90
C ARG A 55 4.63 3.56 -4.24
N GLU A 56 5.43 4.62 -4.11
CA GLU A 56 6.71 4.60 -3.40
C GLU A 56 6.54 4.64 -1.86
N GLY A 57 5.32 4.77 -1.35
CA GLY A 57 5.03 4.90 0.08
C GLY A 57 5.37 6.27 0.68
N LYS A 58 5.69 7.27 -0.16
CA LYS A 58 5.96 8.66 0.23
C LYS A 58 4.65 9.43 0.36
N TYR A 59 3.85 9.07 1.36
CA TYR A 59 2.48 9.54 1.48
C TYR A 59 2.38 11.05 1.75
N GLU A 60 3.30 11.64 2.50
CA GLU A 60 3.32 13.08 2.77
C GLU A 60 3.51 13.88 1.48
N ARG A 61 4.46 13.45 0.63
CA ARG A 61 4.65 14.06 -0.69
C ARG A 61 3.44 13.85 -1.58
N ALA A 62 2.80 12.68 -1.53
CA ALA A 62 1.58 12.44 -2.29
C ALA A 62 0.45 13.40 -1.87
N VAL A 63 0.35 13.77 -0.59
CA VAL A 63 -0.59 14.82 -0.12
C VAL A 63 -0.25 16.17 -0.74
N GLU A 64 1.01 16.60 -0.67
CA GLU A 64 1.44 17.90 -1.23
C GLU A 64 1.10 18.02 -2.72
N GLU A 65 1.43 17.00 -3.50
CA GLU A 65 1.15 16.96 -4.94
C GLU A 65 -0.37 16.92 -5.22
N LEU A 66 -1.16 16.18 -4.43
CA LEU A 66 -2.62 16.18 -4.56
C LEU A 66 -3.26 17.51 -4.18
N GLU A 67 -2.74 18.20 -3.17
CA GLU A 67 -3.24 19.52 -2.75
C GLU A 67 -2.95 20.57 -3.83
N GLU A 68 -1.78 20.53 -4.47
CA GLU A 68 -1.48 21.38 -5.62
C GLU A 68 -2.34 21.05 -6.83
N ALA A 69 -2.54 19.76 -7.13
CA ALA A 69 -3.47 19.34 -8.18
C ALA A 69 -4.89 19.86 -7.91
N LEU A 70 -5.38 19.77 -6.66
CA LEU A 70 -6.71 20.23 -6.28
C LEU A 70 -6.83 21.76 -6.28
N ARG A 71 -5.74 22.48 -6.03
CA ARG A 71 -5.70 23.95 -6.16
C ARG A 71 -5.88 24.39 -7.61
N LEU A 72 -5.32 23.61 -8.55
CA LEU A 72 -5.38 23.87 -9.99
C LEU A 72 -6.69 23.37 -10.62
N ASP A 73 -7.24 22.25 -10.14
CA ASP A 73 -8.58 21.74 -10.46
C ASP A 73 -9.41 21.52 -9.18
N PRO A 74 -10.13 22.55 -8.70
CA PRO A 74 -10.96 22.46 -7.50
C PRO A 74 -12.16 21.50 -7.62
N SER A 75 -12.50 21.10 -8.84
CA SER A 75 -13.63 20.22 -9.15
C SER A 75 -13.24 18.75 -9.30
N GLY A 76 -11.95 18.43 -9.23
CA GLY A 76 -11.43 17.08 -9.41
C GLY A 76 -11.87 16.13 -8.29
N LYS A 77 -12.97 15.39 -8.51
CA LYS A 77 -13.46 14.38 -7.55
C LYS A 77 -12.42 13.30 -7.25
N ASP A 78 -11.63 12.90 -8.24
CA ASP A 78 -10.57 11.91 -8.09
C ASP A 78 -9.47 12.40 -7.14
N LEU A 79 -9.18 13.70 -7.15
CA LEU A 79 -8.18 14.31 -6.27
C LEU A 79 -8.66 14.25 -4.81
N VAL A 80 -9.94 14.59 -4.59
CA VAL A 80 -10.58 14.52 -3.27
C VAL A 80 -10.60 13.08 -2.74
N TYR A 81 -10.96 12.11 -3.58
CA TYR A 81 -10.95 10.69 -3.19
C TYR A 81 -9.54 10.20 -2.84
N ASN A 82 -8.55 10.54 -3.66
CA ASN A 82 -7.17 10.12 -3.43
C ASN A 82 -6.57 10.80 -2.19
N LEU A 83 -6.89 12.06 -1.89
CA LEU A 83 -6.51 12.69 -0.61
C LEU A 83 -7.06 11.91 0.58
N GLY A 84 -8.32 11.45 0.51
CA GLY A 84 -8.91 10.55 1.52
C GLY A 84 -8.10 9.28 1.72
N LEU A 85 -7.72 8.62 0.62
CA LEU A 85 -6.90 7.40 0.66
C LEU A 85 -5.50 7.64 1.23
N VAL A 86 -4.81 8.70 0.81
CA VAL A 86 -3.47 9.01 1.29
C VAL A 86 -3.51 9.35 2.78
N HIS A 87 -4.50 10.12 3.25
CA HIS A 87 -4.67 10.38 4.67
C HIS A 87 -5.02 9.13 5.49
N GLU A 88 -5.77 8.18 4.92
CA GLU A 88 -5.98 6.87 5.55
C GLU A 88 -4.63 6.13 5.72
N LYS A 89 -3.76 6.14 4.70
CA LYS A 89 -2.43 5.51 4.78
C LYS A 89 -1.52 6.16 5.82
N LEU A 90 -1.64 7.47 5.99
CA LEU A 90 -0.94 8.23 7.03
C LEU A 90 -1.52 8.00 8.44
N GLY A 91 -2.63 7.27 8.59
CA GLY A 91 -3.32 7.09 9.87
C GLY A 91 -4.08 8.34 10.36
N ASN A 92 -4.17 9.38 9.52
CA ASN A 92 -4.89 10.62 9.79
C ASN A 92 -6.40 10.43 9.56
N LEU A 93 -7.04 9.64 10.43
CA LEU A 93 -8.44 9.23 10.28
C LEU A 93 -9.41 10.41 10.14
N ASP A 94 -9.19 11.51 10.87
CA ASP A 94 -10.02 12.71 10.81
C ASP A 94 -10.01 13.33 9.40
N LYS A 95 -8.80 13.52 8.84
CA LYS A 95 -8.63 14.09 7.49
C LYS A 95 -9.14 13.13 6.42
N ALA A 96 -8.90 11.83 6.57
CA ALA A 96 -9.42 10.82 5.65
C ALA A 96 -10.96 10.88 5.57
N LEU A 97 -11.63 10.88 6.72
CA LEU A 97 -13.08 11.01 6.81
C LEU A 97 -13.59 12.32 6.23
N PHE A 98 -12.90 13.43 6.47
CA PHE A 98 -13.24 14.73 5.89
C PHE A 98 -13.27 14.67 4.35
N TYR A 99 -12.21 14.16 3.72
CA TYR A 99 -12.12 14.08 2.27
C TYR A 99 -13.11 13.07 1.67
N PHE A 100 -13.31 11.91 2.28
CA PHE A 100 -14.32 10.95 1.79
C PHE A 100 -15.75 11.47 1.93
N ARG A 101 -16.08 12.21 2.99
CA ARG A 101 -17.39 12.86 3.12
C ARG A 101 -17.58 13.92 2.05
N ARG A 102 -16.57 14.76 1.81
CA ARG A 102 -16.59 15.72 0.70
C ARG A 102 -16.77 15.02 -0.65
N TYR A 103 -16.13 13.89 -0.88
CA TYR A 103 -16.32 13.09 -2.10
C TYR A 103 -17.78 12.61 -2.27
N LEU A 104 -18.43 12.19 -1.18
CA LEU A 104 -19.84 11.77 -1.18
C LEU A 104 -20.84 12.93 -1.41
N GLU A 105 -20.40 14.18 -1.26
CA GLU A 105 -21.19 15.37 -1.59
C GLU A 105 -21.07 15.75 -3.07
N MET A 106 -20.13 15.16 -3.81
CA MET A 106 -19.91 15.42 -5.23
C MET A 106 -20.79 14.53 -6.13
N GLU A 107 -20.92 14.90 -7.40
CA GLU A 107 -21.60 14.07 -8.40
C GLU A 107 -20.72 12.86 -8.76
N THR A 108 -21.14 11.70 -8.27
CA THR A 108 -20.45 10.41 -8.43
C THR A 108 -21.43 9.33 -8.84
N ASP A 109 -20.95 8.33 -9.57
CA ASP A 109 -21.78 7.19 -9.95
C ASP A 109 -22.20 6.40 -8.69
N PRO A 110 -23.38 5.74 -8.69
CA PRO A 110 -23.87 5.02 -7.52
C PRO A 110 -22.87 3.98 -6.97
N ALA A 111 -22.15 3.29 -7.85
CA ALA A 111 -21.14 2.30 -7.46
C ALA A 111 -19.89 2.93 -6.82
N GLU A 112 -19.48 4.13 -7.26
CA GLU A 112 -18.37 4.87 -6.65
C GLU A 112 -18.78 5.40 -5.27
N ARG A 113 -20.00 5.91 -5.18
CA ARG A 113 -20.60 6.38 -3.94
C ARG A 113 -20.67 5.27 -2.89
N GLU A 114 -21.21 4.11 -3.26
CA GLU A 114 -21.33 2.96 -2.35
C GLU A 114 -19.95 2.52 -1.81
N ARG A 115 -18.91 2.51 -2.66
CA ARG A 115 -17.53 2.24 -2.23
C ARG A 115 -17.04 3.25 -1.20
N ALA A 116 -17.26 4.53 -1.44
CA ALA A 116 -16.86 5.59 -0.50
C ALA A 116 -17.67 5.55 0.81
N GLU A 117 -18.96 5.18 0.77
CA GLU A 117 -19.79 5.00 1.97
C GLU A 117 -19.26 3.87 2.87
N VAL A 118 -18.87 2.73 2.29
CA VAL A 118 -18.25 1.63 3.04
C VAL A 118 -16.95 2.07 3.71
N ILE A 119 -16.13 2.85 2.99
CA ILE A 119 -14.89 3.41 3.54
C ILE A 119 -15.20 4.33 4.73
N VAL A 120 -16.16 5.24 4.59
CA VAL A 120 -16.57 6.17 5.67
C VAL A 120 -17.08 5.42 6.89
N GLN A 121 -17.94 4.41 6.72
CA GLN A 121 -18.45 3.61 7.84
C GLN A 121 -17.32 2.90 8.59
N ARG A 122 -16.38 2.28 7.84
CA ARG A 122 -15.21 1.61 8.41
C ARG A 122 -14.31 2.58 9.18
N LEU A 123 -14.02 3.75 8.62
CA LEU A 123 -13.14 4.75 9.24
C LEU A 123 -13.80 5.41 10.46
N ALA A 124 -15.10 5.71 10.40
CA ALA A 124 -15.85 6.27 11.53
C ALA A 124 -15.89 5.29 12.70
N GLY A 125 -16.19 4.01 12.45
CA GLY A 125 -16.16 2.99 13.50
C GLY A 125 -14.75 2.72 14.05
N ALA A 126 -13.69 2.95 13.28
CA ALA A 126 -12.32 2.91 13.79
C ALA A 126 -12.00 4.11 14.69
N GLN A 127 -12.42 5.31 14.28
CA GLN A 127 -12.24 6.55 15.03
C GLN A 127 -13.01 6.51 16.37
N GLU A 128 -14.27 6.08 16.38
CA GLU A 128 -15.07 5.93 17.61
C GLU A 128 -14.43 4.98 18.61
N ARG A 129 -13.89 3.85 18.14
CA ARG A 129 -13.16 2.90 19.00
C ARG A 129 -11.88 3.53 19.57
N ALA A 130 -11.13 4.28 18.76
CA ALA A 130 -9.94 4.99 19.21
C ALA A 130 -10.28 6.08 20.24
N LEU A 131 -11.39 6.80 20.03
CA LEU A 131 -11.91 7.81 20.96
C LEU A 131 -12.36 7.17 22.28
N ARG A 132 -13.13 6.09 22.25
CA ARG A 132 -13.56 5.37 23.47
C ARG A 132 -12.37 4.79 24.25
N ALA A 133 -11.37 4.26 23.55
CA ALA A 133 -10.16 3.75 24.16
C ALA A 133 -9.33 4.87 24.82
N SER A 134 -9.31 6.07 24.23
CA SER A 134 -8.59 7.22 24.78
C SER A 134 -9.37 7.97 25.88
N SER A 135 -10.70 7.93 25.87
CA SER A 135 -11.55 8.53 26.90
C SER A 135 -11.66 7.70 28.18
N GLY A 136 -10.89 6.61 28.30
CA GLY A 136 -10.82 5.82 29.53
C GLY A 136 -12.05 4.95 29.78
N GLY A 137 -12.75 4.52 28.73
CA GLY A 137 -13.79 3.47 28.76
C GLY A 137 -14.59 3.40 30.06
N ASP A 138 -15.54 4.32 30.24
CA ASP A 138 -16.64 4.16 31.19
C ASP A 138 -17.57 3.03 30.71
N ASP A 139 -17.05 1.80 30.69
CA ASP A 139 -17.86 0.60 30.58
C ASP A 139 -18.50 0.40 31.96
N ASP A 140 -19.56 1.16 32.23
CA ASP A 140 -20.50 0.85 33.31
C ASP A 140 -21.06 -0.56 33.02
N PRO A 141 -20.71 -1.59 33.82
CA PRO A 141 -21.13 -2.97 33.56
C PRO A 141 -22.64 -3.17 33.67
N ASN A 142 -23.40 -2.13 34.06
CA ASN A 142 -24.80 -2.24 34.44
C ASN A 142 -25.76 -1.32 33.67
N GLN A 143 -25.36 -0.77 32.52
CA GLN A 143 -26.33 -0.14 31.61
C GLN A 143 -26.95 -1.19 30.67
N PRO A 144 -28.27 -1.47 30.77
CA PRO A 144 -28.95 -2.24 29.74
C PRO A 144 -28.99 -1.38 28.47
N GLY A 145 -28.17 -1.76 27.49
CA GLY A 145 -28.10 -1.10 26.19
C GLY A 145 -29.51 -0.94 25.61
N SER A 146 -29.88 0.32 25.35
CA SER A 146 -31.14 0.68 24.72
C SER A 146 -31.29 -0.07 23.41
N GLY A 147 -32.24 -1.01 23.39
CA GLY A 147 -32.52 -1.84 22.25
C GLY A 147 -32.96 -1.03 21.05
N GLN A 148 -32.25 -1.24 19.95
CA GLN A 148 -32.87 -1.48 18.66
C GLN A 148 -32.11 -2.64 18.04
N HIS A 149 -32.78 -3.77 17.86
CA HIS A 149 -32.94 -4.50 16.60
C HIS A 149 -33.71 -5.79 16.94
N GLY A 150 -35.04 -5.67 16.85
CA GLY A 150 -35.94 -6.81 16.85
C GLY A 150 -35.72 -7.66 15.59
N GLN A 151 -35.65 -8.96 15.83
CA GLN A 151 -35.98 -10.08 14.93
C GLN A 151 -36.05 -9.79 13.42
N ARG A 152 -35.06 -10.30 12.68
CA ARG A 152 -35.27 -10.83 11.33
C ARG A 152 -34.54 -12.16 11.18
N GLY A 153 -35.25 -13.09 10.54
CA GLY A 153 -35.02 -14.53 10.59
C GLY A 153 -33.66 -15.02 10.10
N THR A 154 -33.44 -16.30 10.38
CA THR A 154 -32.43 -17.20 9.83
C THR A 154 -31.99 -16.81 8.41
N ALA A 155 -30.91 -16.05 8.31
CA ALA A 155 -30.20 -15.80 7.09
C ALA A 155 -28.73 -15.63 7.44
N GLN A 156 -28.05 -16.78 7.46
CA GLN A 156 -26.64 -16.90 7.14
C GLN A 156 -25.73 -15.89 7.86
N ASP A 157 -25.30 -16.25 9.07
CA ASP A 157 -24.05 -15.75 9.65
C ASP A 157 -22.90 -16.17 8.72
N ARG A 158 -22.69 -15.40 7.65
CA ARG A 158 -21.37 -15.30 7.03
C ARG A 158 -20.59 -14.39 7.95
N SER A 159 -20.08 -14.99 9.02
CA SER A 159 -18.99 -14.42 9.78
C SER A 159 -17.87 -14.13 8.77
N GLY A 160 -17.75 -12.86 8.40
CA GLY A 160 -16.60 -12.36 7.66
C GLY A 160 -15.40 -12.62 8.54
N GLY A 161 -14.70 -13.73 8.24
CA GLY A 161 -13.67 -14.29 9.10
C GLY A 161 -12.69 -13.22 9.52
N LYS A 162 -12.51 -13.06 10.83
CA LYS A 162 -11.35 -12.34 11.36
C LYS A 162 -10.13 -13.14 10.92
N LEU A 163 -9.52 -12.69 9.83
CA LEU A 163 -8.34 -13.27 9.23
C LEU A 163 -7.17 -13.10 10.21
N ASP A 164 -6.68 -14.22 10.73
CA ASP A 164 -5.64 -14.25 11.76
C ASP A 164 -4.29 -13.84 11.15
N VAL A 165 -3.71 -12.74 11.67
CA VAL A 165 -2.44 -12.16 11.20
C VAL A 165 -1.33 -13.22 11.15
N TRP A 166 -1.36 -14.21 12.04
CA TRP A 166 -0.38 -15.29 12.07
C TRP A 166 -0.48 -16.24 10.86
N VAL A 167 -1.68 -16.47 10.34
CA VAL A 167 -1.91 -17.31 9.16
C VAL A 167 -1.35 -16.63 7.90
N TYR A 168 -1.55 -15.32 7.76
CA TYR A 168 -0.99 -14.56 6.65
C TYR A 168 0.52 -14.35 6.78
N GLY A 169 1.02 -14.12 7.99
CA GLY A 169 2.45 -13.98 8.25
C GLY A 169 3.22 -15.23 7.86
N THR A 170 2.70 -16.41 8.24
CA THR A 170 3.33 -17.69 7.89
C THR A 170 3.19 -18.01 6.41
N ALA A 171 2.01 -17.82 5.81
CA ALA A 171 1.79 -18.04 4.37
C ALA A 171 2.66 -17.11 3.49
N GLY A 172 2.79 -15.84 3.88
CA GLY A 172 3.64 -14.86 3.19
C GLY A 172 5.12 -15.24 3.24
N LEU A 173 5.60 -15.70 4.41
CA LEU A 173 6.98 -16.17 4.57
C LEU A 173 7.27 -17.41 3.70
N SER A 174 6.33 -18.34 3.61
CA SER A 174 6.45 -19.53 2.75
C SER A 174 6.57 -19.14 1.28
N LEU A 175 5.74 -18.21 0.82
CA LEU A 175 5.76 -17.76 -0.57
C LEU A 175 7.07 -17.05 -0.91
N ALA A 176 7.53 -16.14 -0.03
CA ALA A 176 8.81 -15.46 -0.20
C ALA A 176 9.98 -16.47 -0.28
N ALA A 177 10.00 -17.46 0.63
CA ALA A 177 11.02 -18.50 0.65
C ALA A 177 10.97 -19.37 -0.63
N LEU A 178 9.79 -19.75 -1.13
CA LEU A 178 9.66 -20.49 -2.39
C LEU A 178 10.19 -19.68 -3.58
N THR A 179 9.87 -18.40 -3.65
CA THR A 179 10.34 -17.55 -4.76
C THR A 179 11.86 -17.43 -4.77
N LEU A 180 12.48 -17.23 -3.61
CA LEU A 180 13.94 -17.24 -3.47
C LEU A 180 14.53 -18.60 -3.85
N GLY A 181 13.95 -19.70 -3.34
CA GLY A 181 14.39 -21.06 -3.66
C GLY A 181 14.37 -21.37 -5.15
N VAL A 182 13.30 -20.99 -5.86
CA VAL A 182 13.18 -21.19 -7.31
C VAL A 182 14.20 -20.33 -8.08
N VAL A 183 14.34 -19.05 -7.74
CA VAL A 183 15.30 -18.17 -8.43
C VAL A 183 16.73 -18.67 -8.29
N PHE A 184 17.15 -18.98 -7.06
CA PHE A 184 18.50 -19.45 -6.78
C PHE A 184 18.73 -20.88 -7.30
N GLY A 185 17.73 -21.76 -7.24
CA GLY A 185 17.81 -23.11 -7.80
C GLY A 185 17.94 -23.12 -9.32
N VAL A 186 17.14 -22.30 -10.03
CA VAL A 186 17.27 -22.13 -11.48
C VAL A 186 18.61 -21.51 -11.84
N ARG A 187 19.06 -20.49 -11.10
CA ARG A 187 20.36 -19.87 -11.37
C ARG A 187 21.52 -20.84 -11.15
N ALA A 188 21.48 -21.62 -10.06
CA ALA A 188 22.44 -22.69 -9.81
C ALA A 188 22.48 -23.67 -10.99
N LEU A 189 21.32 -24.13 -11.47
CA LEU A 189 21.18 -25.01 -12.66
C LEU A 189 21.82 -24.41 -13.91
N LEU A 190 21.67 -23.11 -14.14
CA LEU A 190 22.21 -22.43 -15.32
C LEU A 190 23.71 -22.11 -15.22
N THR A 191 24.25 -21.98 -14.00
CA THR A 191 25.69 -21.72 -13.76
C THR A 191 26.52 -23.00 -13.68
N HIS A 192 25.98 -24.18 -14.03
CA HIS A 192 26.78 -25.40 -14.07
C HIS A 192 27.78 -25.34 -15.24
N PRO A 193 29.10 -25.33 -15.00
CA PRO A 193 30.05 -25.57 -16.07
C PRO A 193 29.83 -27.00 -16.57
N GLY A 194 29.50 -27.15 -17.86
CA GLY A 194 29.31 -28.47 -18.46
C GLY A 194 30.55 -29.35 -18.25
N GLY A 195 30.37 -30.67 -18.12
CA GLY A 195 31.42 -31.64 -17.79
C GLY A 195 32.55 -31.83 -18.82
N SER A 196 32.79 -30.86 -19.69
CA SER A 196 33.93 -30.82 -20.61
C SER A 196 34.88 -29.69 -20.17
N PRO A 197 36.10 -30.01 -19.71
CA PRO A 197 37.14 -29.02 -19.41
C PRO A 197 37.77 -28.51 -20.71
N THR A 198 36.94 -28.03 -21.64
CA THR A 198 37.42 -27.32 -22.82
C THR A 198 37.40 -25.84 -22.49
N THR A 199 38.55 -25.32 -22.06
CA THR A 199 38.81 -23.88 -22.07
C THR A 199 38.69 -23.41 -23.52
N GLY A 200 37.54 -22.86 -23.90
CA GLY A 200 37.41 -22.12 -25.14
C GLY A 200 38.41 -20.95 -25.15
N PRO A 201 38.74 -20.40 -26.31
CA PRO A 201 39.62 -19.23 -26.38
C PRO A 201 38.97 -18.07 -25.60
N GLY A 202 39.51 -17.78 -24.40
CA GLY A 202 39.06 -16.69 -23.53
C GLY A 202 38.57 -17.10 -22.13
N GLU A 203 38.41 -18.39 -21.82
CA GLU A 203 37.95 -18.86 -20.50
C GLU A 203 39.14 -19.40 -19.68
N SER A 204 39.42 -18.80 -18.52
CA SER A 204 40.50 -19.25 -17.64
C SER A 204 40.01 -20.30 -16.64
N ALA A 205 40.89 -21.17 -16.17
CA ALA A 205 40.56 -22.14 -15.11
C ALA A 205 40.05 -21.46 -13.81
N GLY A 206 40.42 -20.20 -13.59
CA GLY A 206 39.90 -19.39 -12.47
C GLY A 206 38.44 -19.00 -12.65
N ASP A 207 38.00 -18.72 -13.88
CA ASP A 207 36.61 -18.36 -14.19
C ASP A 207 35.69 -19.57 -13.97
N LEU A 208 36.13 -20.76 -14.41
CA LEU A 208 35.41 -22.02 -14.18
C LEU A 208 35.31 -22.39 -12.69
N GLN A 209 36.36 -22.12 -11.91
CA GLN A 209 36.36 -22.34 -10.47
C GLN A 209 35.43 -21.35 -9.75
N HIS A 210 35.41 -20.09 -10.19
CA HIS A 210 34.53 -19.05 -9.64
C HIS A 210 33.05 -19.35 -9.92
N ASP A 211 32.73 -19.79 -11.13
CA ASP A 211 31.37 -20.19 -11.53
C ASP A 211 30.90 -21.43 -10.77
N ALA A 212 31.79 -22.42 -10.58
CA ALA A 212 31.49 -23.61 -9.79
C ALA A 212 31.22 -23.28 -8.31
N SER A 213 32.02 -22.39 -7.69
CA SER A 213 31.76 -21.94 -6.30
C SER A 213 30.45 -21.16 -6.18
N SER A 214 30.15 -20.31 -7.15
CA SER A 214 28.91 -19.53 -7.18
C SER A 214 27.67 -20.43 -7.32
N ALA A 215 27.75 -21.46 -8.17
CA ALA A 215 26.67 -22.43 -8.33
C ALA A 215 26.40 -23.21 -7.02
N HIS A 216 27.46 -23.59 -6.29
CA HIS A 216 27.34 -24.28 -5.02
C HIS A 216 26.67 -23.42 -3.94
N ASP A 217 27.10 -22.17 -3.79
CA ASP A 217 26.53 -21.24 -2.82
C ASP A 217 25.04 -20.96 -3.11
N MET A 218 24.68 -20.85 -4.39
CA MET A 218 23.28 -20.67 -4.80
C MET A 218 22.41 -21.90 -4.54
N ALA A 219 22.95 -23.11 -4.74
CA ALA A 219 22.25 -24.34 -4.44
C ALA A 219 21.96 -24.48 -2.94
N LEU A 220 22.91 -24.12 -2.07
CA LEU A 220 22.73 -24.13 -0.63
C LEU A 220 21.61 -23.17 -0.18
N VAL A 221 21.56 -21.96 -0.76
CA VAL A 221 20.49 -20.99 -0.49
C VAL A 221 19.13 -21.53 -0.93
N ALA A 222 19.08 -22.23 -2.05
CA ALA A 222 17.85 -22.86 -2.55
C ALA A 222 17.32 -23.92 -1.57
N ASP A 223 18.19 -24.82 -1.10
CA ASP A 223 17.81 -25.90 -0.18
C ASP A 223 17.28 -25.38 1.15
N ILE A 224 17.95 -24.38 1.74
CA ILE A 224 17.50 -23.74 2.99
C ILE A 224 16.12 -23.09 2.78
N SER A 225 15.94 -22.41 1.65
CA SER A 225 14.69 -21.72 1.32
C SER A 225 13.53 -22.70 1.15
N PHE A 226 13.75 -23.84 0.49
CA PHE A 226 12.75 -24.91 0.40
C PHE A 226 12.43 -25.52 1.77
N GLY A 227 13.43 -25.71 2.63
CA GLY A 227 13.22 -26.17 4.01
C GLY A 227 12.34 -25.22 4.82
N VAL A 228 12.61 -23.92 4.76
CA VAL A 228 11.80 -22.88 5.42
C VAL A 228 10.38 -22.84 4.85
N ALA A 229 10.23 -22.94 3.52
CA ALA A 229 8.93 -22.97 2.86
C ALA A 229 8.07 -24.16 3.31
N LEU A 230 8.66 -25.37 3.39
CA LEU A 230 7.95 -26.57 3.84
C LEU A 230 7.50 -26.46 5.30
N LEU A 231 8.38 -26.01 6.19
CA LEU A 231 8.07 -25.86 7.62
C LEU A 231 7.01 -24.78 7.86
N SER A 232 7.17 -23.61 7.25
CA SER A 232 6.20 -22.51 7.39
C SER A 232 4.86 -22.82 6.73
N GLY A 233 4.85 -23.49 5.57
CA GLY A 233 3.64 -23.92 4.89
C GLY A 233 2.88 -24.99 5.66
N ALA A 234 3.58 -25.95 6.29
CA ALA A 234 2.97 -26.93 7.18
C ALA A 234 2.38 -26.26 8.43
N ALA A 235 3.09 -25.29 9.03
CA ALA A 235 2.57 -24.52 10.17
C ALA A 235 1.32 -23.70 9.78
N ALA A 236 1.34 -23.02 8.63
CA ALA A 236 0.18 -22.29 8.11
C ALA A 236 -1.01 -23.23 7.87
N SER A 237 -0.75 -24.42 7.32
CA SER A 237 -1.78 -25.44 7.09
C SER A 237 -2.36 -25.97 8.40
N LEU A 238 -1.54 -26.23 9.41
CA LEU A 238 -1.99 -26.64 10.74
C LEU A 238 -2.78 -25.54 11.45
N LEU A 239 -2.37 -24.28 11.34
CA LEU A 239 -3.13 -23.15 11.91
C LEU A 239 -4.46 -22.94 11.19
N TYR A 240 -4.49 -23.16 9.87
CA TYR A 240 -5.69 -23.01 9.06
C TYR A 240 -6.70 -24.15 9.30
N PHE A 241 -6.24 -25.41 9.32
CA PHE A 241 -7.11 -26.59 9.44
C PHE A 241 -7.27 -27.12 10.88
N GLY A 242 -6.25 -26.97 11.72
CA GLY A 242 -6.22 -27.45 13.11
C GLY A 242 -7.14 -26.67 14.06
N ARG A 243 -7.72 -25.55 13.61
CA ARG A 243 -8.70 -24.77 14.38
C ARG A 243 -10.04 -25.50 14.62
N SER A 244 -10.23 -26.70 14.06
CA SER A 244 -11.45 -27.50 14.20
C SER A 244 -11.44 -28.53 15.34
N ALA A 245 -10.43 -28.55 16.23
CA ALA A 245 -10.27 -29.62 17.23
C ALA A 245 -10.14 -29.18 18.71
N ASP A 246 -10.66 -28.01 19.12
CA ASP A 246 -10.78 -27.66 20.54
C ASP A 246 -12.25 -27.72 21.00
N GLU A 247 -12.74 -28.94 21.24
CA GLU A 247 -13.40 -29.36 22.49
C GLU A 247 -13.55 -30.88 22.44
N PRO A 248 -12.86 -31.63 23.33
CA PRO A 248 -13.60 -32.14 24.48
C PRO A 248 -12.73 -32.39 25.73
N ALA A 249 -12.96 -31.65 26.82
CA ALA A 249 -12.62 -32.13 28.18
C ALA A 249 -13.25 -31.27 29.29
N GLY A 250 -14.58 -31.28 29.37
CA GLY A 250 -15.30 -31.07 30.63
C GLY A 250 -15.88 -32.39 31.12
N GLN A 251 -15.05 -33.41 31.37
CA GLN A 251 -15.49 -34.66 31.99
C GLN A 251 -15.94 -34.40 33.43
N SER A 252 -17.25 -34.18 33.61
CA SER A 252 -17.92 -34.34 34.90
C SER A 252 -18.27 -35.81 35.12
N ALA A 253 -17.32 -36.57 35.67
CA ALA A 253 -17.56 -37.81 36.42
C ALA A 253 -16.30 -38.06 37.28
N SER A 254 -16.29 -37.93 38.60
CA SER A 254 -17.05 -38.80 39.49
C SER A 254 -16.79 -38.41 40.96
N ARG A 255 -17.85 -38.17 41.72
CA ARG A 255 -17.93 -38.64 43.12
C ARG A 255 -19.31 -39.26 43.31
N VAL A 256 -19.32 -40.58 43.22
CA VAL A 256 -20.37 -41.42 43.80
C VAL A 256 -20.33 -41.19 45.30
N GLY A 257 -21.26 -40.38 45.80
CA GLY A 257 -21.70 -40.36 47.18
C GLY A 257 -23.16 -40.78 47.16
N LEU A 258 -23.41 -42.06 47.42
CA LEU A 258 -24.70 -42.54 47.88
C LEU A 258 -25.08 -41.75 49.13
N ASP A 259 -26.31 -41.23 49.19
CA ASP A 259 -27.20 -41.22 50.37
C ASP A 259 -28.50 -40.42 50.08
N PRO A 260 -29.60 -40.70 50.82
CA PRO A 260 -30.88 -41.09 50.22
C PRO A 260 -31.86 -39.93 49.97
N VAL A 261 -32.77 -40.16 49.01
CA VAL A 261 -33.99 -39.36 48.81
C VAL A 261 -34.91 -39.42 50.04
N PRO A 262 -35.27 -38.28 50.66
CA PRO A 262 -36.42 -38.22 51.53
C PRO A 262 -37.64 -37.80 50.69
N TYR A 263 -38.58 -38.74 50.57
CA TYR A 263 -39.99 -38.43 50.33
C TYR A 263 -40.43 -37.34 51.32
N GLY A 264 -41.05 -36.28 50.78
CA GLY A 264 -41.54 -35.17 51.59
C GLY A 264 -42.66 -34.44 50.86
N ILE A 265 -43.82 -35.09 50.75
CA ILE A 265 -45.09 -34.38 50.58
C ILE A 265 -45.28 -33.50 51.83
N ASN A 266 -45.50 -32.20 51.66
CA ASN A 266 -46.40 -31.47 52.55
C ASN A 266 -46.94 -30.17 51.95
N TYR A 267 -48.25 -30.02 52.18
CA TYR A 267 -49.15 -28.93 51.81
C TYR A 267 -48.95 -27.67 52.67
N ARG A 268 -49.12 -26.49 52.06
CA ARG A 268 -49.65 -25.21 52.62
C ARG A 268 -49.43 -24.13 51.55
N GLY A 269 -50.40 -23.43 50.97
CA GLY A 269 -51.66 -22.93 51.52
C GLY A 269 -51.45 -21.52 52.09
N THR A 270 -51.89 -20.48 51.37
CA THR A 270 -52.40 -19.16 51.82
C THR A 270 -52.55 -18.27 50.57
N PHE A 271 -53.80 -18.14 50.08
CA PHE A 271 -54.72 -16.98 50.16
C PHE A 271 -54.45 -15.93 49.09
#